data_AF-A0A7J8IQJ9-F1
#
_entry.id   AF-A0A7J8IQJ9-F1
#
_cell.length_a   1.000
_cell.length_b   1.000
_cell.length_c   1.000
_cell.angle_alpha   90.00
_cell.angle_beta   90.00
_cell.angle_gamma   90.00
#
_symmetry.space_group_name_H-M   'P 1'
#
loop_
_entity.id
_entity.type
_entity.pdbx_description
1 polymer ?
#
loop_
_entity_poly.entity_id
_entity_poly.type
_entity_poly.pdbx_seq_one_letter_code
_entity_poly.pdbx_strand_id
1 'polypeptide(L)'
;MFLDQVAKFIIDNTKGQMLGLGNTSFSDPFTGGGRYVPGASSGSSNTLPAADPFTGGGRYVPGSASMGTTMAGVDPFTGNSAYRSATSKTVNIYFPKKEAVTFDQANPTQILGKLKELNGTAPEEKKLTEDDLILLEKILSLICNCSSEKPTAQQLQILWKAINWPEDIVFPALDILRLSIKHPSVNENFCNEKEGTQFSSHLISLLNPKGKPANQLLALRTFCNCFAGQAGQRLMMSQRESLMSHAIELKSGSNKNIHIALATLTLNYSVCFHKDHNIEGKAQCLSVISTVFEVVQDLEATFRLLVALGTLISDDSNAVQLAKSLGVDSQIKKYASVSEPAKVSECCRLILNLL
;
A
#
# COMPACT_ATOMS: atom_id res chain seq x y z
N MET A 1 -30.63 4.34 -10.01
CA MET A 1 -30.04 3.81 -11.26
C MET A 1 -28.75 4.51 -11.67
N PHE A 2 -28.67 5.83 -11.86
CA PHE A 2 -27.41 6.50 -12.25
C PHE A 2 -26.32 6.44 -11.16
N LEU A 3 -26.69 6.63 -9.89
CA LEU A 3 -25.74 6.56 -8.76
C LEU A 3 -25.12 5.17 -8.58
N ASP A 4 -25.91 4.10 -8.78
CA ASP A 4 -25.42 2.72 -8.66
C ASP A 4 -24.46 2.34 -9.80
N GLN A 5 -24.71 2.85 -11.01
CA GLN A 5 -23.81 2.65 -12.16
C GLN A 5 -22.48 3.37 -11.97
N VAL A 6 -22.49 4.61 -11.45
CA VAL A 6 -21.27 5.36 -11.14
C VAL A 6 -20.48 4.67 -10.03
N ALA A 7 -21.16 4.22 -8.96
CA ALA A 7 -20.51 3.49 -7.87
C ALA A 7 -19.88 2.18 -8.38
N LYS A 8 -20.61 1.40 -9.17
CA LYS A 8 -20.12 0.14 -9.74
C LYS A 8 -18.93 0.37 -10.68
N PHE A 9 -19.02 1.34 -11.58
CA PHE A 9 -17.94 1.72 -12.48
C PHE A 9 -16.65 2.04 -11.69
N ILE A 10 -16.74 2.83 -10.63
CA ILE A 10 -15.55 3.21 -9.86
C ILE A 10 -15.00 2.01 -9.07
N ILE A 11 -15.89 1.22 -8.43
CA ILE A 11 -15.47 0.03 -7.67
C ILE A 11 -14.75 -0.97 -8.56
N ASP A 12 -15.25 -1.21 -9.77
CA ASP A 12 -14.68 -2.22 -10.67
C ASP A 12 -13.35 -1.77 -11.28
N ASN A 13 -13.15 -0.47 -11.52
CA ASN A 13 -11.96 0.05 -12.19
C ASN A 13 -10.85 0.57 -11.28
N THR A 14 -11.10 0.62 -9.97
CA THR A 14 -10.15 1.26 -9.04
C THR A 14 -9.93 0.46 -7.76
N LYS A 15 -10.00 -0.88 -7.81
CA LYS A 15 -9.74 -1.70 -6.62
C LYS A 15 -8.36 -1.32 -6.05
N GLY A 16 -8.25 -1.14 -4.73
CA GLY A 16 -6.97 -0.77 -4.12
C GLY A 16 -5.91 -1.86 -4.36
N GLN A 17 -4.64 -1.49 -4.53
CA GLN A 17 -3.55 -2.46 -4.36
C GLN A 17 -3.59 -2.98 -2.93
N MET A 18 -3.82 -4.27 -2.70
CA MET A 18 -3.68 -4.82 -1.35
C MET A 18 -2.23 -4.70 -0.92
N LEU A 19 -1.95 -3.98 0.17
CA LEU A 19 -0.62 -4.00 0.77
C LEU A 19 -0.37 -5.41 1.35
N GLY A 20 0.65 -6.13 0.88
CA GLY A 20 0.93 -7.52 1.24
C GLY A 20 1.73 -8.20 0.13
N LEU A 21 2.46 -9.28 0.43
CA LEU A 21 3.50 -9.88 -0.42
C LEU A 21 3.13 -9.89 -1.92
N GLY A 22 3.78 -9.03 -2.71
CA GLY A 22 3.96 -9.32 -4.12
C GLY A 22 4.78 -10.59 -4.24
N ASN A 23 4.32 -11.55 -5.04
CA ASN A 23 4.91 -12.87 -5.31
C ASN A 23 6.44 -12.93 -5.10
N THR A 24 6.88 -13.18 -3.87
CA THR A 24 8.21 -13.73 -3.62
C THR A 24 8.01 -15.22 -3.48
N SER A 25 8.02 -15.91 -4.62
CA SER A 25 8.13 -17.37 -4.66
C SER A 25 9.48 -17.75 -4.05
N PHE A 26 9.53 -17.88 -2.73
CA PHE A 26 10.69 -18.36 -2.01
C PHE A 26 10.72 -19.88 -2.21
N SER A 27 11.40 -20.32 -3.26
CA SER A 27 11.65 -21.74 -3.51
C SER A 27 12.72 -22.23 -2.54
N ASP A 28 12.34 -23.12 -1.63
CA ASP A 28 13.27 -23.82 -0.76
C ASP A 28 14.19 -24.74 -1.60
N PRO A 29 15.53 -24.65 -1.45
CA PRO A 29 16.49 -25.47 -2.19
C PRO A 29 16.36 -26.98 -1.97
N PHE A 30 15.59 -27.44 -0.98
CA PHE A 30 15.37 -28.87 -0.74
C PHE A 30 14.07 -29.42 -1.34
N THR A 31 13.12 -28.57 -1.75
CA THR A 31 11.80 -29.01 -2.24
C THR A 31 11.33 -28.34 -3.55
N GLY A 32 12.05 -27.33 -4.06
CA GLY A 32 11.72 -26.65 -5.32
C GLY A 32 12.11 -27.43 -6.58
N GLY A 33 11.39 -27.19 -7.69
CA GLY A 33 11.48 -27.90 -8.98
C GLY A 33 12.81 -27.82 -9.77
N GLY A 34 13.90 -27.37 -9.15
CA GLY A 34 15.26 -27.34 -9.72
C GLY A 34 16.13 -28.53 -9.31
N ARG A 35 15.54 -29.72 -9.11
CA ARG A 35 16.28 -30.91 -8.67
C ARG A 35 17.30 -31.34 -9.73
N TYR A 36 18.58 -31.33 -9.38
CA TYR A 36 19.61 -32.02 -10.17
C TYR A 36 19.42 -33.53 -10.03
N VAL A 37 18.98 -34.18 -11.11
CA VAL A 37 18.94 -35.65 -11.22
C VAL A 37 20.09 -36.05 -12.15
N PRO A 38 21.16 -36.70 -11.64
CA PRO A 38 22.24 -37.17 -12.51
C PRO A 38 21.69 -38.20 -13.50
N GLY A 39 21.92 -37.95 -14.79
CA GLY A 39 21.51 -38.82 -15.89
C GLY A 39 22.27 -40.14 -15.87
N ALA A 40 21.53 -41.24 -16.01
CA ALA A 40 22.09 -42.55 -16.29
C ALA A 40 22.67 -42.58 -17.70
N SER A 41 23.99 -42.63 -17.81
CA SER A 41 24.67 -42.99 -19.06
C SER A 41 24.90 -44.50 -19.10
N SER A 42 24.34 -45.10 -20.14
CA SER A 42 24.45 -46.50 -20.55
C SER A 42 25.88 -46.89 -20.91
N GLY A 43 26.38 -47.95 -20.29
CA GLY A 43 27.63 -48.64 -20.61
C GLY A 43 27.68 -50.01 -19.94
N SER A 44 27.93 -51.05 -20.72
CA SER A 44 27.64 -52.47 -20.51
C SER A 44 28.54 -53.24 -19.52
N SER A 45 27.94 -54.31 -18.98
CA SER A 45 28.50 -55.57 -18.44
C SER A 45 29.34 -55.55 -17.15
N ASN A 46 28.76 -55.95 -16.01
CA ASN A 46 28.88 -57.31 -15.46
C ASN A 46 28.12 -57.44 -14.12
N THR A 47 27.55 -58.62 -13.91
CA THR A 47 26.71 -59.06 -12.78
C THR A 47 27.43 -59.02 -11.42
N LEU A 48 26.85 -58.37 -10.40
CA LEU A 48 27.04 -58.63 -8.95
C LEU A 48 25.89 -57.94 -8.16
N PRO A 49 25.40 -58.48 -7.02
CA PRO A 49 24.23 -57.92 -6.31
C PRO A 49 24.57 -56.61 -5.60
N ALA A 50 23.76 -55.57 -5.83
CA ALA A 50 23.85 -54.31 -5.10
C ALA A 50 23.36 -54.50 -3.65
N ALA A 51 24.29 -54.43 -2.69
CA ALA A 51 23.96 -54.36 -1.28
C ALA A 51 23.77 -52.89 -0.87
N ASP A 52 22.67 -52.58 -0.18
CA ASP A 52 22.40 -51.22 0.29
C ASP A 52 23.27 -50.88 1.53
N PRO A 53 23.51 -49.58 1.81
CA PRO A 53 24.31 -49.14 2.97
C PRO A 53 23.71 -49.46 4.34
N PHE A 54 22.46 -49.94 4.41
CA PHE A 54 21.75 -50.29 5.64
C PHE A 54 21.76 -51.81 5.93
N THR A 55 22.09 -52.66 4.95
CA THR A 55 22.03 -54.13 5.07
C THR A 55 23.25 -54.87 4.53
N GLY A 56 24.15 -54.20 3.79
CA GLY A 56 25.37 -54.80 3.27
C GLY A 56 26.60 -54.59 4.14
N GLY A 57 27.21 -55.70 4.61
CA GLY A 57 28.64 -55.94 4.94
C GLY A 57 29.54 -54.93 5.68
N GLY A 58 29.34 -53.61 5.58
CA GLY A 58 30.15 -52.55 6.16
C GLY A 58 29.53 -51.93 7.41
N ARG A 59 29.06 -52.75 8.35
CA ARG A 59 28.49 -52.27 9.61
C ARG A 59 29.58 -51.57 10.44
N TYR A 60 29.50 -50.25 10.62
CA TYR A 60 30.30 -49.56 11.63
C TYR A 60 29.74 -49.91 13.01
N VAL A 61 30.43 -50.78 13.74
CA VAL A 61 30.13 -51.13 15.13
C VAL A 61 31.03 -50.27 16.01
N PRO A 62 30.52 -49.26 16.74
CA PRO A 62 31.33 -48.52 17.67
C PRO A 62 31.55 -49.37 18.93
N GLY A 63 32.79 -49.76 19.16
CA GLY A 63 33.26 -50.11 20.50
C GLY A 63 34.39 -51.14 20.54
N SER A 64 35.64 -50.67 20.63
CA SER A 64 36.67 -51.26 21.52
C SER A 64 38.03 -50.58 21.36
N ALA A 65 38.30 -49.55 22.18
CA ALA A 65 39.63 -49.25 22.68
C ALA A 65 39.51 -48.41 23.97
N SER A 66 40.08 -48.94 25.04
CA SER A 66 40.14 -48.40 26.40
C SER A 66 41.00 -47.14 26.50
N MET A 67 40.46 -46.04 27.03
CA MET A 67 41.01 -45.33 28.20
C MET A 67 39.97 -44.31 28.70
N GLY A 68 39.76 -44.25 30.01
CA GLY A 68 38.54 -43.72 30.63
C GLY A 68 38.26 -42.23 30.46
N THR A 69 36.98 -41.89 30.50
CA THR A 69 36.37 -40.78 31.25
C THR A 69 34.86 -41.02 31.25
N THR A 70 34.22 -41.05 32.42
CA THR A 70 32.77 -41.17 32.57
C THR A 70 32.10 -39.89 32.07
N MET A 71 31.61 -39.88 30.84
CA MET A 71 30.71 -38.84 30.33
C MET A 71 29.31 -39.43 30.22
N ALA A 72 28.42 -38.97 31.09
CA ALA A 72 27.01 -39.33 31.08
C ALA A 72 26.41 -39.03 29.70
N GLY A 73 25.80 -40.03 29.08
CA GLY A 73 25.07 -39.87 27.83
C GLY A 73 23.85 -38.98 28.05
N VAL A 74 23.96 -37.73 27.62
CA VAL A 74 22.82 -36.81 27.51
C VAL A 74 22.03 -37.18 26.27
N ASP A 75 20.80 -37.64 26.47
CA ASP A 75 19.81 -37.89 25.43
C ASP A 75 19.54 -36.59 24.63
N PRO A 76 19.79 -36.57 23.30
CA PRO A 76 19.51 -35.41 22.44
C PRO A 76 18.05 -34.93 22.43
N PHE A 77 17.10 -35.74 22.89
CA PHE A 77 15.67 -35.40 22.91
C PHE A 77 15.15 -34.88 24.25
N THR A 78 15.80 -35.17 25.38
CA THR A 78 15.30 -34.80 26.73
C THR A 78 16.33 -34.08 27.63
N GLY A 79 17.60 -33.99 27.21
CA GLY A 79 18.65 -33.29 27.95
C GLY A 79 18.64 -31.76 27.78
N ASN A 80 19.41 -31.05 28.61
CA ASN A 80 19.62 -29.59 28.56
C ASN A 80 20.13 -29.04 27.19
N SER A 81 20.44 -29.91 26.24
CA SER A 81 20.86 -29.62 24.86
C SER A 81 19.77 -29.89 23.81
N ALA A 82 18.51 -30.08 24.22
CA ALA A 82 17.40 -30.24 23.28
C ALA A 82 17.35 -29.06 22.30
N TYR A 83 17.18 -29.34 20.99
CA TYR A 83 16.95 -28.34 19.96
C TYR A 83 15.68 -27.55 20.29
N ARG A 84 15.82 -26.46 21.05
CA ARG A 84 14.82 -25.40 21.05
C ARG A 84 14.94 -24.75 19.69
N SER A 85 13.95 -24.93 18.82
CA SER A 85 13.81 -24.08 17.64
C SER A 85 13.98 -22.65 18.15
N ALA A 86 15.06 -21.99 17.73
CA ALA A 86 15.24 -20.58 18.04
C ALA A 86 13.91 -19.91 17.70
N THR A 87 13.30 -19.22 18.67
CA THR A 87 12.10 -18.42 18.43
C THR A 87 12.36 -17.65 17.16
N SER A 88 11.65 -17.99 16.08
CA SER A 88 11.76 -17.30 14.80
C SER A 88 11.65 -15.83 15.12
N LYS A 89 12.72 -15.06 14.93
CA LYS A 89 12.67 -13.62 15.14
C LYS A 89 11.59 -13.12 14.21
N THR A 90 10.46 -12.68 14.77
CA THR A 90 9.35 -12.17 13.97
C THR A 90 9.86 -10.97 13.19
N VAL A 91 10.14 -11.17 11.90
CA VAL A 91 10.67 -10.11 11.04
C VAL A 91 9.54 -9.13 10.77
N ASN A 92 9.74 -7.87 11.13
CA ASN A 92 8.79 -6.82 10.78
C ASN A 92 8.93 -6.48 9.29
N ILE A 93 7.98 -6.93 8.48
CA ILE A 93 7.90 -6.65 7.04
C ILE A 93 6.92 -5.51 6.70
N TYR A 94 6.21 -5.00 7.70
CA TYR A 94 5.05 -4.13 7.50
C TYR A 94 5.44 -2.65 7.58
N PHE A 95 6.23 -2.27 8.59
CA PHE A 95 6.59 -0.90 8.91
C PHE A 95 8.00 -0.83 9.53
N PRO A 96 8.66 0.34 9.58
CA PRO A 96 8.22 1.63 9.04
C PRO A 96 8.24 1.65 7.50
N LYS A 97 7.20 2.24 6.89
CA LYS A 97 7.21 2.53 5.46
C LYS A 97 8.11 3.72 5.17
N LYS A 98 8.92 3.61 4.11
CA LYS A 98 9.89 4.64 3.70
C LYS A 98 9.47 5.44 2.47
N GLU A 99 8.49 4.93 1.73
CA GLU A 99 7.97 5.53 0.50
C GLU A 99 6.44 5.58 0.54
N ALA A 100 5.89 6.50 -0.25
CA ALA A 100 4.45 6.70 -0.35
C ALA A 100 3.78 5.47 -0.99
N VAL A 101 2.59 5.15 -0.50
CA VAL A 101 1.69 4.16 -1.10
C VAL A 101 0.77 4.88 -2.10
N THR A 102 0.71 4.37 -3.32
CA THR A 102 0.00 4.99 -4.44
C THR A 102 -1.15 4.12 -4.97
N PHE A 103 -2.03 4.75 -5.76
CA PHE A 103 -3.15 4.11 -6.46
C PHE A 103 -2.90 4.08 -7.96
N ASP A 104 -2.48 2.91 -8.45
CA ASP A 104 -1.87 2.77 -9.78
C ASP A 104 -2.77 2.07 -10.80
N GLN A 105 -3.82 1.37 -10.35
CA GLN A 105 -4.70 0.63 -11.26
C GLN A 105 -5.35 1.56 -12.27
N ALA A 106 -5.20 1.27 -13.56
CA ALA A 106 -5.68 2.09 -14.65
C ALA A 106 -6.52 1.26 -15.62
N ASN A 107 -7.65 1.83 -16.06
CA ASN A 107 -8.41 1.32 -17.19
C ASN A 107 -8.67 2.49 -18.16
N PRO A 108 -7.68 2.84 -19.00
CA PRO A 108 -7.74 4.05 -19.83
C PRO A 108 -8.94 4.03 -20.79
N THR A 109 -9.31 2.86 -21.33
CA THR A 109 -10.48 2.71 -22.21
C THR A 109 -11.78 3.11 -21.51
N GLN A 110 -11.98 2.67 -20.27
CA GLN A 110 -13.20 3.01 -19.52
C GLN A 110 -13.21 4.47 -19.08
N ILE A 111 -12.06 5.01 -18.63
CA ILE A 111 -11.93 6.42 -18.27
C ILE A 111 -12.28 7.32 -19.47
N LEU A 112 -11.69 7.05 -20.64
CA LEU A 112 -11.94 7.82 -21.86
C LEU A 112 -13.36 7.66 -22.37
N GLY A 113 -13.91 6.45 -22.36
CA GLY A 113 -15.30 6.22 -22.73
C GLY A 113 -16.26 7.05 -21.88
N LYS A 114 -16.04 7.09 -20.56
CA LYS A 114 -16.89 7.85 -19.65
C LYS A 114 -16.69 9.36 -19.74
N LEU A 115 -15.45 9.80 -19.98
CA LEU A 115 -15.14 11.21 -20.24
C LEU A 115 -15.89 11.72 -21.49
N LYS A 116 -15.82 10.98 -22.60
CA LYS A 116 -16.49 11.33 -23.86
C LYS A 116 -18.02 11.31 -23.71
N GLU A 117 -18.57 10.30 -23.03
CA GLU A 117 -19.99 10.19 -22.73
C GLU A 117 -20.50 11.43 -21.96
N LEU A 118 -19.85 11.77 -20.83
CA LEU A 118 -20.30 12.86 -19.97
C LEU A 118 -20.02 14.25 -20.55
N ASN A 119 -18.99 14.38 -21.40
CA ASN A 119 -18.75 15.62 -22.17
C ASN A 119 -19.95 15.97 -23.06
N GLY A 120 -20.63 14.97 -23.63
CA GLY A 120 -21.82 15.18 -24.44
C GLY A 120 -22.96 15.90 -23.70
N THR A 121 -23.00 15.78 -22.38
CA THR A 121 -24.00 16.42 -21.49
C THR A 121 -23.48 17.65 -20.76
N ALA A 122 -22.22 18.04 -20.97
CA ALA A 122 -21.62 19.19 -20.29
C ALA A 122 -22.25 20.52 -20.77
N PRO A 123 -22.35 21.54 -19.91
CA PRO A 123 -22.73 22.89 -20.33
C PRO A 123 -21.80 23.40 -21.45
N GLU A 124 -22.33 24.10 -22.45
CA GLU A 124 -21.56 24.52 -23.65
C GLU A 124 -20.30 25.32 -23.30
N GLU A 125 -20.34 26.18 -22.27
CA GLU A 125 -19.18 26.94 -21.80
C GLU A 125 -18.04 26.08 -21.21
N LYS A 126 -18.38 24.88 -20.74
CA LYS A 126 -17.46 23.95 -20.08
C LYS A 126 -17.12 22.75 -20.97
N LYS A 127 -17.85 22.55 -22.05
CA LYS A 127 -17.69 21.43 -22.97
C LYS A 127 -16.27 21.40 -23.55
N LEU A 128 -15.68 20.22 -23.57
CA LEU A 128 -14.38 19.97 -24.18
C LEU A 128 -14.58 19.77 -25.69
N THR A 129 -13.71 20.38 -26.49
CA THR A 129 -13.67 20.15 -27.94
C THR A 129 -13.12 18.75 -28.25
N GLU A 130 -13.23 18.31 -29.50
CA GLU A 130 -12.61 17.04 -29.91
C GLU A 130 -11.09 17.07 -29.74
N ASP A 131 -10.46 18.22 -30.03
CA ASP A 131 -9.03 18.45 -29.80
C ASP A 131 -8.67 18.37 -28.31
N ASP A 132 -9.49 18.95 -27.43
CA ASP A 132 -9.29 18.85 -25.98
C ASP A 132 -9.34 17.37 -25.52
N LEU A 133 -10.28 16.59 -26.04
CA LEU A 133 -10.42 15.16 -25.72
C LEU A 133 -9.20 14.36 -26.21
N ILE A 134 -8.70 14.65 -27.41
CA ILE A 134 -7.47 14.03 -27.95
C ILE A 134 -6.26 14.35 -27.07
N LEU A 135 -6.15 15.59 -26.56
CA LEU A 135 -5.07 15.99 -25.66
C LEU A 135 -5.10 15.21 -24.34
N LEU A 136 -6.28 15.02 -23.75
CA LEU A 136 -6.46 14.22 -22.53
C LEU A 136 -6.18 12.72 -22.77
N GLU A 137 -6.60 12.19 -23.92
CA GLU A 137 -6.27 10.83 -24.37
C GLU A 137 -4.75 10.65 -24.53
N LYS A 138 -4.06 11.64 -25.08
CA LYS A 138 -2.60 11.61 -25.18
C LYS A 138 -1.94 11.63 -23.80
N ILE A 139 -2.45 12.38 -22.81
CA ILE A 139 -1.94 12.29 -21.43
C ILE A 139 -2.06 10.86 -20.90
N LEU A 140 -3.24 10.24 -21.00
CA LEU A 140 -3.43 8.87 -20.52
C LEU A 140 -2.50 7.88 -21.22
N SER A 141 -2.33 8.00 -22.53
CA SER A 141 -1.42 7.17 -23.31
C SER A 141 0.03 7.30 -22.81
N LEU A 142 0.52 8.53 -22.58
CA LEU A 142 1.86 8.76 -22.06
C LEU A 142 2.07 8.09 -20.70
N ILE A 143 1.09 8.24 -19.80
CA ILE A 143 1.18 7.72 -18.43
C ILE A 143 1.04 6.19 -18.38
N CYS A 144 0.08 5.61 -19.13
CA CYS A 144 -0.16 4.17 -19.10
C CYS A 144 0.90 3.37 -19.86
N ASN A 145 1.57 3.98 -20.84
CA ASN A 145 2.65 3.34 -21.61
C ASN A 145 4.05 3.62 -21.07
N CYS A 146 4.18 4.29 -19.91
CA CYS A 146 5.46 4.66 -19.29
C CYS A 146 6.41 5.37 -20.28
N SER A 147 5.88 6.30 -21.08
CA SER A 147 6.68 7.04 -22.07
C SER A 147 7.69 7.98 -21.39
N SER A 148 8.83 8.21 -22.04
CA SER A 148 9.79 9.26 -21.64
C SER A 148 9.37 10.67 -22.08
N GLU A 149 8.35 10.78 -22.95
CA GLU A 149 7.78 12.07 -23.37
C GLU A 149 7.01 12.72 -22.21
N LYS A 150 7.22 14.02 -22.02
CA LYS A 150 6.58 14.79 -20.95
C LYS A 150 5.24 15.36 -21.44
N PRO A 151 4.18 15.34 -20.62
CA PRO A 151 2.97 16.08 -20.92
C PRO A 151 3.25 17.57 -21.16
N THR A 152 2.65 18.14 -22.20
CA THR A 152 2.87 19.54 -22.60
C THR A 152 2.09 20.51 -21.72
N ALA A 153 2.49 21.79 -21.67
CA ALA A 153 1.75 22.81 -20.93
C ALA A 153 0.29 22.93 -21.38
N GLN A 154 0.02 22.82 -22.68
CA GLN A 154 -1.34 22.82 -23.23
C GLN A 154 -2.15 21.62 -22.70
N GLN A 155 -1.56 20.42 -22.69
CA GLN A 155 -2.21 19.23 -22.13
C GLN A 155 -2.58 19.43 -20.65
N LEU A 156 -1.68 20.01 -19.86
CA LEU A 156 -1.94 20.27 -18.43
C LEU A 156 -3.01 21.35 -18.22
N GLN A 157 -3.06 22.38 -19.06
CA GLN A 157 -4.13 23.38 -19.05
C GLN A 157 -5.50 22.76 -19.36
N ILE A 158 -5.57 21.85 -20.35
CA ILE A 158 -6.82 21.14 -20.66
C ILE A 158 -7.21 20.18 -19.53
N LEU A 159 -6.25 19.51 -18.89
CA LEU A 159 -6.54 18.69 -17.70
C LEU A 159 -7.08 19.55 -16.56
N TRP A 160 -6.49 20.72 -16.31
CA TRP A 160 -7.02 21.68 -15.33
C TRP A 160 -8.44 22.12 -15.67
N LYS A 161 -8.72 22.47 -16.93
CA LYS A 161 -10.06 22.80 -17.42
C LYS A 161 -11.05 21.66 -17.14
N ALA A 162 -10.67 20.42 -17.46
CA ALA A 162 -11.52 19.24 -17.32
C ALA A 162 -11.85 18.91 -15.86
N ILE A 163 -10.90 19.05 -14.92
CA ILE A 163 -11.17 18.81 -13.50
C ILE A 163 -11.97 19.94 -12.83
N ASN A 164 -12.22 21.04 -13.54
CA ASN A 164 -13.08 22.17 -13.13
C ASN A 164 -14.48 22.10 -13.78
N TRP A 165 -14.87 20.91 -14.25
CA TRP A 165 -16.23 20.60 -14.67
C TRP A 165 -17.23 20.58 -13.50
N PRO A 166 -18.54 20.65 -13.80
CA PRO A 166 -19.59 20.37 -12.83
C PRO A 166 -19.36 19.03 -12.08
N GLU A 167 -19.65 19.04 -10.78
CA GLU A 167 -19.33 17.92 -9.88
C GLU A 167 -20.00 16.59 -10.27
N ASP A 168 -21.12 16.63 -10.98
CA ASP A 168 -21.82 15.43 -11.44
C ASP A 168 -21.11 14.70 -12.58
N ILE A 169 -20.22 15.38 -13.31
CA ILE A 169 -19.54 14.83 -14.49
C ILE A 169 -18.01 14.84 -14.44
N VAL A 170 -17.41 15.43 -13.41
CA VAL A 170 -15.95 15.66 -13.32
C VAL A 170 -15.12 14.40 -13.09
N PHE A 171 -15.70 13.31 -12.56
CA PHE A 171 -14.93 12.17 -12.05
C PHE A 171 -14.02 11.46 -13.08
N PRO A 172 -14.33 11.33 -14.39
CA PRO A 172 -13.38 10.73 -15.32
C PRO A 172 -12.12 11.58 -15.48
N ALA A 173 -12.25 12.91 -15.48
CA ALA A 173 -11.11 13.82 -15.53
C ALA A 173 -10.27 13.75 -14.25
N LEU A 174 -10.90 13.60 -13.08
CA LEU A 174 -10.19 13.36 -11.83
C LEU A 174 -9.42 12.02 -11.84
N ASP A 175 -9.92 11.01 -12.55
CA ASP A 175 -9.20 9.73 -12.65
C ASP A 175 -7.98 9.82 -13.57
N ILE A 176 -8.04 10.64 -14.63
CA ILE A 176 -6.86 11.03 -15.40
C ILE A 176 -5.85 11.74 -14.49
N LEU A 177 -6.29 12.76 -13.75
CA LEU A 177 -5.42 13.49 -12.83
C LEU A 177 -4.77 12.56 -11.80
N ARG A 178 -5.56 11.66 -11.20
CA ARG A 178 -5.08 10.67 -10.22
C ARG A 178 -3.92 9.85 -10.77
N LEU A 179 -4.01 9.40 -12.02
CA LEU A 179 -2.96 8.63 -12.68
C LEU A 179 -1.76 9.52 -13.04
N SER A 180 -2.02 10.71 -13.58
CA SER A 180 -1.00 11.61 -14.10
C SER A 180 -0.16 12.30 -13.03
N ILE A 181 -0.72 12.60 -11.86
CA ILE A 181 -0.06 13.43 -10.82
C ILE A 181 1.22 12.81 -10.24
N LYS A 182 1.45 11.50 -10.47
CA LYS A 182 2.68 10.81 -10.12
C LYS A 182 3.85 11.16 -11.06
N HIS A 183 3.56 11.53 -12.30
CA HIS A 183 4.59 11.86 -13.27
C HIS A 183 5.30 13.15 -12.84
N PRO A 184 6.65 13.20 -12.80
CA PRO A 184 7.39 14.34 -12.23
C PRO A 184 6.95 15.69 -12.80
N SER A 185 6.82 15.81 -14.13
CA SER A 185 6.41 17.08 -14.76
C SER A 185 4.98 17.50 -14.43
N VAL A 186 4.07 16.55 -14.18
CA VAL A 186 2.68 16.84 -13.80
C VAL A 186 2.64 17.25 -12.33
N ASN A 187 3.38 16.53 -11.48
CA ASN A 187 3.52 16.83 -10.06
C ASN A 187 4.09 18.22 -9.83
N GLU A 188 5.20 18.55 -10.50
CA GLU A 188 5.83 19.88 -10.42
C GLU A 188 4.91 20.98 -10.95
N ASN A 189 4.17 20.74 -12.04
CA ASN A 189 3.29 21.76 -12.59
C ASN A 189 2.06 22.01 -11.69
N PHE A 190 1.41 20.99 -11.14
CA PHE A 190 0.25 21.22 -10.27
C PHE A 190 0.60 21.54 -8.81
N CYS A 191 1.72 21.03 -8.30
CA CYS A 191 2.07 21.13 -6.88
C CYS A 191 3.19 22.14 -6.57
N ASN A 192 3.56 23.01 -7.50
CA ASN A 192 4.55 24.06 -7.24
C ASN A 192 4.02 25.11 -6.25
N GLU A 193 4.93 25.96 -5.77
CA GLU A 193 4.62 27.00 -4.77
C GLU A 193 3.64 28.08 -5.26
N LYS A 194 3.53 28.29 -6.58
CA LYS A 194 2.66 29.32 -7.17
C LYS A 194 1.22 28.83 -7.33
N GLU A 195 1.05 27.61 -7.86
CA GLU A 195 -0.25 27.06 -8.28
C GLU A 195 -0.79 26.01 -7.29
N GLY A 196 0.08 25.44 -6.44
CA GLY A 196 -0.24 24.32 -5.55
C GLY A 196 -1.37 24.61 -4.57
N THR A 197 -1.45 25.82 -4.02
CA THR A 197 -2.54 26.20 -3.10
C THR A 197 -3.88 26.22 -3.83
N GLN A 198 -3.95 26.73 -5.06
CA GLN A 198 -5.17 26.71 -5.87
C GLN A 198 -5.58 25.27 -6.21
N PHE A 199 -4.60 24.46 -6.65
CA PHE A 199 -4.80 23.05 -6.98
C PHE A 199 -5.35 22.25 -5.77
N SER A 200 -4.71 22.36 -4.62
CA SER A 200 -5.13 21.66 -3.40
C SER A 200 -6.46 22.16 -2.87
N SER A 201 -6.73 23.47 -2.89
CA SER A 201 -8.01 24.04 -2.45
C SER A 201 -9.17 23.53 -3.31
N HIS A 202 -8.98 23.44 -4.62
CA HIS A 202 -9.96 22.85 -5.54
C HIS A 202 -10.25 21.39 -5.17
N LEU A 203 -9.22 20.56 -5.02
CA LEU A 203 -9.41 19.16 -4.65
C LEU A 203 -10.00 18.96 -3.25
N ILE A 204 -9.67 19.82 -2.28
CA ILE A 204 -10.26 19.82 -0.93
C ILE A 204 -11.75 20.11 -1.01
N SER A 205 -12.20 21.03 -1.88
CA SER A 205 -13.63 21.32 -2.05
C SER A 205 -14.43 20.08 -2.47
N LEU A 206 -13.81 19.17 -3.23
CA LEU A 206 -14.40 17.90 -3.67
C LEU A 206 -14.47 16.84 -2.55
N LEU A 207 -13.87 17.10 -1.38
CA LEU A 207 -13.98 16.27 -0.18
C LEU A 207 -15.20 16.62 0.69
N ASN A 208 -16.08 17.53 0.25
CA ASN A 208 -17.32 17.85 0.96
C ASN A 208 -18.11 16.57 1.28
N PRO A 209 -18.47 16.28 2.54
CA PRO A 209 -19.20 15.06 2.93
C PRO A 209 -20.55 14.86 2.22
N LYS A 210 -21.18 15.96 1.76
CA LYS A 210 -22.43 15.93 0.98
C LYS A 210 -22.21 15.83 -0.54
N GLY A 211 -20.95 15.86 -0.98
CA GLY A 211 -20.55 15.75 -2.38
C GLY A 211 -20.69 14.33 -2.94
N LYS A 212 -20.24 14.14 -4.18
CA LYS A 212 -20.30 12.83 -4.85
C LYS A 212 -19.20 11.90 -4.30
N PRO A 213 -19.53 10.66 -3.89
CA PRO A 213 -18.54 9.67 -3.44
C PRO A 213 -17.43 9.38 -4.46
N ALA A 214 -17.74 9.50 -5.74
CA ALA A 214 -16.79 9.40 -6.84
C ALA A 214 -15.67 10.43 -6.75
N ASN A 215 -16.05 11.70 -6.55
CA ASN A 215 -15.14 12.84 -6.50
C ASN A 215 -14.30 12.77 -5.22
N GLN A 216 -14.94 12.51 -4.08
CA GLN A 216 -14.26 12.32 -2.80
C GLN A 216 -13.16 11.26 -2.90
N LEU A 217 -13.49 10.09 -3.48
CA LEU A 217 -12.54 9.00 -3.62
C LEU A 217 -11.36 9.37 -4.54
N LEU A 218 -11.63 9.95 -5.70
CA LEU A 218 -10.58 10.30 -6.66
C LEU A 218 -9.72 11.49 -6.18
N ALA A 219 -10.30 12.45 -5.45
CA ALA A 219 -9.55 13.52 -4.80
C ALA A 219 -8.61 12.95 -3.73
N LEU A 220 -9.10 12.09 -2.81
CA LEU A 220 -8.25 11.43 -1.81
C LEU A 220 -7.10 10.64 -2.44
N ARG A 221 -7.38 9.89 -3.51
CA ARG A 221 -6.34 9.12 -4.22
C ARG A 221 -5.36 10.00 -4.96
N THR A 222 -5.81 11.12 -5.51
CA THR A 222 -4.93 12.12 -6.12
C THR A 222 -3.98 12.68 -5.07
N PHE A 223 -4.47 13.06 -3.89
CA PHE A 223 -3.62 13.49 -2.78
C PHE A 223 -2.63 12.42 -2.37
N CYS A 224 -3.05 11.15 -2.26
CA CYS A 224 -2.11 10.05 -1.98
C CYS A 224 -1.00 9.97 -3.03
N ASN A 225 -1.36 10.08 -4.31
CA ASN A 225 -0.42 10.00 -5.42
C ASN A 225 0.50 11.24 -5.53
N CYS A 226 0.11 12.41 -5.02
CA CYS A 226 0.97 13.59 -4.95
C CYS A 226 2.27 13.32 -4.17
N PHE A 227 2.23 12.47 -3.14
CA PHE A 227 3.41 12.11 -2.33
C PHE A 227 4.50 11.37 -3.11
N ALA A 228 4.23 10.92 -4.34
CA ALA A 228 5.27 10.31 -5.19
C ALA A 228 6.33 11.32 -5.67
N GLY A 229 6.01 12.63 -5.68
CA GLY A 229 6.93 13.69 -6.11
C GLY A 229 7.26 14.70 -4.99
N GLN A 230 8.43 15.35 -5.10
CA GLN A 230 8.92 16.30 -4.08
C GLN A 230 8.03 17.55 -3.96
N ALA A 231 7.51 18.06 -5.08
CA ALA A 231 6.61 19.22 -5.06
C ALA A 231 5.29 18.86 -4.35
N GLY A 232 4.72 17.70 -4.68
CA GLY A 232 3.54 17.17 -4.01
C GLY A 232 3.74 16.94 -2.52
N GLN A 233 4.85 16.34 -2.09
CA GLN A 233 5.16 16.19 -0.66
C GLN A 233 5.19 17.55 0.06
N ARG A 234 5.89 18.55 -0.49
CA ARG A 234 5.93 19.90 0.10
C ARG A 234 4.54 20.54 0.21
N LEU A 235 3.72 20.41 -0.84
CA LEU A 235 2.35 20.92 -0.83
C LEU A 235 1.47 20.21 0.22
N MET A 236 1.55 18.88 0.32
CA MET A 236 0.77 18.12 1.30
C MET A 236 1.14 18.49 2.73
N MET A 237 2.43 18.75 2.99
CA MET A 237 2.90 19.18 4.30
C MET A 237 2.45 20.60 4.65
N SER A 238 2.48 21.54 3.68
CA SER A 238 2.00 22.91 3.90
C SER A 238 0.48 23.02 4.05
N GLN A 239 -0.27 22.11 3.42
CA GLN A 239 -1.74 22.07 3.47
C GLN A 239 -2.30 21.05 4.47
N ARG A 240 -1.45 20.45 5.33
CA ARG A 240 -1.81 19.30 6.19
C ARG A 240 -3.03 19.55 7.06
N GLU A 241 -3.14 20.74 7.66
CA GLU A 241 -4.23 21.07 8.60
C GLU A 241 -5.58 21.11 7.87
N SER A 242 -5.65 21.84 6.76
CA SER A 242 -6.86 21.92 5.94
C SER A 242 -7.23 20.55 5.36
N LEU A 243 -6.27 19.85 4.76
CA LEU A 243 -6.54 18.57 4.11
C LEU A 243 -6.99 17.50 5.11
N MET A 244 -6.29 17.32 6.24
CA MET A 244 -6.69 16.33 7.24
C MET A 244 -8.05 16.64 7.87
N SER A 245 -8.35 17.93 8.11
CA SER A 245 -9.64 18.36 8.68
C SER A 245 -10.81 18.03 7.78
N HIS A 246 -10.67 18.15 6.45
CA HIS A 246 -11.72 17.75 5.51
C HIS A 246 -11.74 16.25 5.28
N ALA A 247 -10.57 15.60 5.18
CA ALA A 247 -10.48 14.18 4.91
C ALA A 247 -11.08 13.32 6.04
N ILE A 248 -10.94 13.74 7.31
CA ILE A 248 -11.48 13.00 8.45
C ILE A 248 -13.01 13.03 8.50
N GLU A 249 -13.68 14.04 7.94
CA GLU A 249 -15.16 14.08 7.90
C GLU A 249 -15.75 12.94 7.06
N LEU A 250 -14.97 12.39 6.13
CA LEU A 250 -15.37 11.27 5.27
C LEU A 250 -15.36 9.91 5.97
N LYS A 251 -14.88 9.82 7.22
CA LYS A 251 -14.85 8.57 8.01
C LYS A 251 -16.23 7.97 8.30
N SER A 252 -17.27 8.82 8.29
CA SER A 252 -18.62 8.43 8.73
C SER A 252 -19.41 7.70 7.62
N GLY A 253 -18.88 7.65 6.39
CA GLY A 253 -19.50 6.93 5.29
C GLY A 253 -19.37 5.40 5.43
N SER A 254 -20.13 4.64 4.63
CA SER A 254 -19.98 3.17 4.54
C SER A 254 -19.12 2.72 3.35
N ASN A 255 -18.54 3.66 2.59
CA ASN A 255 -17.77 3.35 1.40
C ASN A 255 -16.34 2.91 1.75
N LYS A 256 -16.10 1.60 1.71
CA LYS A 256 -14.78 1.00 1.98
C LYS A 256 -13.64 1.60 1.17
N ASN A 257 -13.87 2.01 -0.09
CA ASN A 257 -12.80 2.56 -0.92
C ASN A 257 -12.36 3.94 -0.44
N ILE A 258 -13.29 4.75 0.07
CA ILE A 258 -12.98 6.03 0.70
C ILE A 258 -12.18 5.80 1.98
N HIS A 259 -12.55 4.81 2.80
CA HIS A 259 -11.78 4.48 4.01
C HIS A 259 -10.38 3.96 3.68
N ILE A 260 -10.23 3.15 2.63
CA ILE A 260 -8.92 2.72 2.14
C ILE A 260 -8.09 3.93 1.69
N ALA A 261 -8.68 4.86 0.93
CA ALA A 261 -7.98 6.07 0.47
C ALA A 261 -7.60 7.00 1.63
N LEU A 262 -8.49 7.22 2.60
CA LEU A 262 -8.23 7.99 3.82
C LEU A 262 -7.10 7.37 4.64
N ALA A 263 -7.16 6.06 4.89
CA ALA A 263 -6.10 5.33 5.58
C ALA A 263 -4.74 5.42 4.86
N THR A 264 -4.76 5.44 3.52
CA THR A 264 -3.56 5.60 2.69
C THR A 264 -2.99 7.01 2.78
N LEU A 265 -3.85 8.03 2.79
CA LEU A 265 -3.44 9.41 2.97
C LEU A 265 -2.74 9.59 4.33
N THR A 266 -3.34 9.06 5.39
CA THR A 266 -2.75 9.05 6.74
C THR A 266 -1.42 8.28 6.78
N LEU A 267 -1.32 7.15 6.08
CA LEU A 267 -0.07 6.41 5.94
C LEU A 267 1.01 7.25 5.22
N ASN A 268 0.68 7.95 4.14
CA ASN A 268 1.67 8.74 3.41
C ASN A 268 2.18 9.94 4.23
N TYR A 269 1.31 10.58 5.02
CA TYR A 269 1.76 11.55 6.03
C TYR A 269 2.66 10.92 7.09
N SER A 270 2.32 9.71 7.56
CA SER A 270 3.13 8.97 8.53
C SER A 270 4.54 8.69 8.01
N VAL A 271 4.68 8.37 6.72
CA VAL A 271 5.98 8.20 6.05
C VAL A 271 6.80 9.49 6.08
N CYS A 272 6.19 10.65 5.79
CA CYS A 272 6.88 11.94 5.86
C CYS A 272 7.32 12.27 7.29
N PHE A 273 6.43 12.15 8.28
CA PHE A 273 6.75 12.47 9.67
C PHE A 273 7.74 11.50 10.32
N HIS A 274 7.81 10.25 9.85
CA HIS A 274 8.86 9.32 10.28
C HIS A 274 10.26 9.79 9.84
N LYS A 275 10.39 10.42 8.66
CA LYS A 275 11.67 10.97 8.16
C LYS A 275 12.09 12.25 8.88
N ASP A 276 11.12 13.13 9.16
CA ASP A 276 11.38 14.49 9.64
C ASP A 276 11.32 14.64 11.18
N HIS A 277 11.07 13.55 11.93
CA HIS A 277 10.92 13.51 13.39
C HIS A 277 10.00 14.61 13.98
N ASN A 278 9.04 15.09 13.21
CA ASN A 278 8.12 16.17 13.60
C ASN A 278 7.02 15.63 14.52
N ILE A 279 7.19 15.81 15.84
CA ILE A 279 6.30 15.26 16.85
C ILE A 279 4.86 15.81 16.78
N GLU A 280 4.69 17.08 16.41
CA GLU A 280 3.37 17.70 16.25
C GLU A 280 2.61 17.06 15.08
N GLY A 281 3.28 16.86 13.95
CA GLY A 281 2.71 16.15 12.80
C GLY A 281 2.36 14.69 13.13
N LYS A 282 3.22 14.02 13.93
CA LYS A 282 2.92 12.67 14.44
C LYS A 282 1.69 12.68 15.35
N ALA A 283 1.54 13.68 16.22
CA ALA A 283 0.38 13.83 17.10
C ALA A 283 -0.92 13.99 16.30
N GLN A 284 -0.91 14.84 15.28
CA GLN A 284 -2.05 15.03 14.38
C GLN A 284 -2.42 13.71 13.67
N CYS A 285 -1.44 12.98 13.15
CA CYS A 285 -1.69 11.68 12.52
C CYS A 285 -2.23 10.64 13.50
N LEU A 286 -1.68 10.54 14.72
CA LEU A 286 -2.16 9.61 15.73
C LEU A 286 -3.62 9.90 16.13
N SER A 287 -3.98 11.18 16.25
CA SER A 287 -5.37 11.60 16.50
C SER A 287 -6.31 11.17 15.36
N VAL A 288 -5.90 11.39 14.11
CA VAL A 288 -6.64 10.92 12.92
C VAL A 288 -6.78 9.40 12.92
N ILE A 289 -5.69 8.67 13.16
CA ILE A 289 -5.69 7.19 13.21
C ILE A 289 -6.66 6.68 14.28
N SER A 290 -6.57 7.21 15.50
CA SER A 290 -7.46 6.86 16.62
C SER A 290 -8.93 7.12 16.25
N THR A 291 -9.22 8.28 15.69
CA THR A 291 -10.58 8.66 15.26
C THR A 291 -11.14 7.76 14.16
N VAL A 292 -10.32 7.35 13.18
CA VAL A 292 -10.77 6.45 12.10
C VAL A 292 -10.96 5.02 12.61
N PHE A 293 -10.14 4.55 13.57
CA PHE A 293 -10.28 3.21 14.17
C PHE A 293 -11.63 2.98 14.88
N GLU A 294 -12.29 4.03 15.35
CA GLU A 294 -13.61 3.94 15.98
C GLU A 294 -14.70 3.46 15.00
N VAL A 295 -14.57 3.80 13.72
CA VAL A 295 -15.63 3.60 12.72
C VAL A 295 -15.25 2.64 11.60
N VAL A 296 -13.95 2.43 11.34
CA VAL A 296 -13.49 1.60 10.22
C VAL A 296 -13.84 0.12 10.42
N GLN A 297 -14.46 -0.47 9.41
CA GLN A 297 -14.81 -1.90 9.36
C GLN A 297 -14.01 -2.67 8.30
N ASP A 298 -13.60 -1.98 7.23
CA ASP A 298 -12.85 -2.62 6.14
C ASP A 298 -11.44 -3.00 6.62
N LEU A 299 -11.06 -4.27 6.43
CA LEU A 299 -9.81 -4.82 6.93
C LEU A 299 -8.58 -4.34 6.13
N GLU A 300 -8.74 -3.94 4.87
CA GLU A 300 -7.65 -3.33 4.10
C GLU A 300 -7.38 -1.90 4.59
N ALA A 301 -8.42 -1.11 4.85
CA ALA A 301 -8.29 0.21 5.48
C ALA A 301 -7.68 0.09 6.89
N THR A 302 -8.17 -0.87 7.69
CA THR A 302 -7.62 -1.19 9.02
C THR A 302 -6.13 -1.53 8.93
N PHE A 303 -5.75 -2.40 8.00
CA PHE A 303 -4.35 -2.77 7.81
C PHE A 303 -3.48 -1.56 7.47
N ARG A 304 -3.93 -0.66 6.60
CA ARG A 304 -3.21 0.58 6.27
C ARG A 304 -3.04 1.51 7.46
N LEU A 305 -4.06 1.64 8.31
CA LEU A 305 -3.98 2.41 9.55
C LEU A 305 -3.00 1.80 10.54
N LEU A 306 -2.96 0.47 10.66
CA LEU A 306 -1.95 -0.22 11.47
C LEU A 306 -0.54 0.06 10.93
N VAL A 307 -0.33 -0.06 9.62
CA VAL A 307 0.98 0.28 9.01
C VAL A 307 1.34 1.75 9.24
N ALA A 308 0.36 2.67 9.18
CA ALA A 308 0.56 4.10 9.47
C ALA A 308 1.01 4.31 10.91
N LEU A 309 0.28 3.72 11.87
CA LEU A 309 0.60 3.75 13.30
C LEU A 309 2.00 3.20 13.57
N GLY A 310 2.31 2.01 13.08
CA GLY A 310 3.62 1.39 13.21
C GLY A 310 4.73 2.26 12.62
N THR A 311 4.49 2.90 11.47
CA THR A 311 5.45 3.82 10.84
C THR A 311 5.71 5.07 11.69
N LEU A 312 4.67 5.66 12.30
CA LEU A 312 4.82 6.85 13.16
C LEU A 312 5.67 6.58 14.40
N ILE A 313 5.42 5.46 15.07
CA ILE A 313 6.02 5.14 16.38
C ILE A 313 7.36 4.42 16.28
N SER A 314 7.72 3.91 15.08
CA SER A 314 9.01 3.25 14.87
C SER A 314 10.16 4.20 15.16
N ASP A 315 11.12 3.72 15.94
CA ASP A 315 12.35 4.42 16.33
C ASP A 315 12.11 5.80 17.00
N ASP A 316 10.96 5.98 17.65
CA ASP A 316 10.60 7.25 18.32
C ASP A 316 9.83 7.02 19.63
N SER A 317 10.54 7.14 20.76
CA SER A 317 9.96 6.93 22.10
C SER A 317 8.89 7.96 22.47
N ASN A 318 8.99 9.19 21.95
CA ASN A 318 7.99 10.23 22.21
C ASN A 318 6.68 9.91 21.49
N ALA A 319 6.77 9.43 20.24
CA ALA A 319 5.61 8.98 19.48
C ALA A 319 4.96 7.74 20.10
N VAL A 320 5.75 6.79 20.63
CA VAL A 320 5.25 5.64 21.41
C VAL A 320 4.47 6.12 22.64
N GLN A 321 5.04 7.03 23.43
CA GLN A 321 4.39 7.54 24.64
C GLN A 321 3.08 8.28 24.32
N LEU A 322 3.06 9.03 23.22
CA LEU A 322 1.87 9.73 22.74
C LEU A 322 0.78 8.76 22.25
N ALA A 323 1.14 7.70 21.54
CA ALA A 323 0.18 6.67 21.14
C ALA A 323 -0.44 5.96 22.36
N LYS A 324 0.35 5.72 23.42
CA LYS A 324 -0.15 5.18 24.69
C LYS A 324 -1.09 6.14 25.41
N SER A 325 -0.78 7.43 25.47
CA SER A 325 -1.63 8.42 26.15
C SER A 325 -2.98 8.61 25.45
N LEU A 326 -3.04 8.38 24.13
CA LEU A 326 -4.28 8.35 23.35
C LEU A 326 -5.05 7.02 23.46
N GLY A 327 -4.54 6.01 24.18
CA GLY A 327 -5.19 4.71 24.37
C GLY A 327 -5.26 3.86 23.09
N VAL A 328 -4.34 4.09 22.14
CA VAL A 328 -4.35 3.40 20.83
C VAL A 328 -4.11 1.89 20.98
N ASP A 329 -3.30 1.49 21.97
CA ASP A 329 -3.05 0.09 22.33
C ASP A 329 -4.34 -0.68 22.63
N SER A 330 -5.23 -0.07 23.41
CA SER A 330 -6.53 -0.63 23.77
C SER A 330 -7.47 -0.70 22.58
N GLN A 331 -7.46 0.32 21.71
CA GLN A 331 -8.29 0.36 20.49
C GLN A 331 -7.91 -0.75 19.49
N ILE A 332 -6.61 -0.99 19.30
CA ILE A 332 -6.13 -1.94 18.28
C ILE A 332 -6.12 -3.39 18.75
N LYS A 333 -6.20 -3.66 20.06
CA LYS A 333 -6.07 -5.01 20.64
C LYS A 333 -6.98 -6.06 19.98
N LYS A 334 -8.20 -5.66 19.59
CA LYS A 334 -9.16 -6.51 18.88
C LYS A 334 -8.62 -7.06 17.55
N TYR A 335 -7.74 -6.33 16.87
CA TYR A 335 -7.19 -6.72 15.58
C TYR A 335 -6.11 -7.81 15.68
N ALA A 336 -5.50 -8.00 16.86
CA ALA A 336 -4.53 -9.08 17.09
C ALA A 336 -5.15 -10.48 17.01
N SER A 337 -6.49 -10.58 17.07
CA SER A 337 -7.27 -11.83 16.97
C SER A 337 -7.89 -12.05 15.59
N VAL A 338 -7.72 -11.13 14.63
CA VAL A 338 -8.25 -11.28 13.27
C VAL A 338 -7.52 -12.41 12.54
N SER A 339 -8.26 -13.42 12.06
CA SER A 339 -7.70 -14.56 11.34
C SER A 339 -7.37 -14.22 9.89
N GLU A 340 -8.29 -13.57 9.18
CA GLU A 340 -8.14 -13.26 7.75
C GLU A 340 -8.49 -11.80 7.44
N PRO A 341 -7.65 -11.05 6.72
CA PRO A 341 -6.34 -11.47 6.22
C PRO A 341 -5.29 -11.45 7.35
N ALA A 342 -4.43 -12.48 7.41
CA ALA A 342 -3.42 -12.66 8.48
C ALA A 342 -2.54 -11.42 8.73
N LYS A 343 -2.24 -10.65 7.68
CA LYS A 343 -1.47 -9.39 7.75
C LYS A 343 -2.00 -8.38 8.78
N VAL A 344 -3.31 -8.38 9.04
CA VAL A 344 -3.94 -7.47 10.03
C VAL A 344 -3.47 -7.84 11.43
N SER A 345 -3.61 -9.11 11.83
CA SER A 345 -3.23 -9.54 13.17
C SER A 345 -1.71 -9.58 13.37
N GLU A 346 -0.95 -9.98 12.34
CA GLU A 346 0.51 -9.97 12.40
C GLU A 346 1.07 -8.55 12.57
N CYS A 347 0.60 -7.59 11.77
CA CYS A 347 1.00 -6.18 11.89
C CYS A 347 0.57 -5.61 13.25
N CYS A 348 -0.65 -5.88 13.70
CA CYS A 348 -1.14 -5.43 15.01
C CYS A 348 -0.27 -5.94 16.16
N ARG A 349 0.13 -7.22 16.16
CA ARG A 349 0.98 -7.80 17.21
C ARG A 349 2.36 -7.14 17.26
N LEU A 350 2.94 -6.83 16.10
CA LEU A 350 4.22 -6.12 16.03
C LEU A 350 4.11 -4.70 16.61
N ILE A 351 2.99 -4.01 16.40
CA ILE A 351 2.75 -2.68 16.99
C ILE A 351 2.57 -2.78 18.50
N LEU A 352 1.79 -3.74 18.99
CA LEU A 352 1.58 -3.97 20.43
C LEU A 352 2.88 -4.32 21.16
N ASN A 353 3.88 -4.89 20.49
CA ASN A 353 5.20 -5.10 21.09
C ASN A 353 6.02 -3.80 21.25
N LEU A 354 5.66 -2.73 20.54
CA LEU A 354 6.28 -1.40 20.68
C LEU A 354 5.54 -0.50 21.68
N LEU A 355 4.25 -0.77 21.90
CA LEU A 355 3.40 -0.07 22.86
C LEU A 355 3.41 -0.80 24.20
#